data_AF-A0A8T1LK96-F1
#
_entry.id   AF-A0A8T1LK96-F1
#
_cell.length_a   1.000
_cell.length_b   1.000
_cell.length_c   1.000
_cell.angle_alpha   90.00
_cell.angle_beta   90.00
_cell.angle_gamma   90.00
#
_symmetry.space_group_name_H-M   'P 1'
#
loop_
_entity.id
_entity.type
_entity.pdbx_description
1 polymer ?
#
loop_
_entity_poly.entity_id
_entity_poly.type
_entity_poly.pdbx_seq_one_letter_code
_entity_poly.pdbx_strand_id
1 'polypeptide(L)'
;MHWFDDCTKATEAEKVARQKLREASMKRLQKFLPTTSRPVTINGVLELPCCPDTGSDLTVLNRSHWTQLLAADPTVTQISLDTPVQILTYGANPVVASSKSMLHILIHTAAGPVQQSEDLPCLIVDKDYDEFIIGRDLLGTLEIGVGKQLEQLAAHRDAETSGDPSDLEAEEPPVNQGHTTTDKEIRVVVEALIQRYLEN
;
A
#
# COMPACT_ATOMS: atom_id res chain seq x y z
N MET A 1 19.72 -13.26 -11.70
CA MET A 1 18.53 -12.85 -12.46
C MET A 1 18.92 -11.67 -13.33
N HIS A 2 18.64 -11.70 -14.64
CA HIS A 2 18.86 -10.56 -15.52
C HIS A 2 17.62 -9.67 -15.43
N TRP A 3 17.73 -8.49 -14.81
CA TRP A 3 16.62 -7.55 -14.75
C TRP A 3 16.43 -6.88 -16.12
N PHE A 4 15.21 -6.46 -16.44
CA PHE A 4 14.91 -5.90 -17.78
C PHE A 4 15.59 -4.54 -18.00
N ASP A 5 15.84 -3.80 -16.93
CA ASP A 5 16.52 -2.49 -17.01
C ASP A 5 17.99 -2.65 -17.45
N ASP A 6 18.60 -3.80 -17.14
CA ASP A 6 19.95 -4.16 -17.57
C ASP A 6 19.97 -4.76 -18.98
N CYS A 7 18.81 -5.00 -19.61
CA CYS A 7 18.70 -5.74 -20.87
C CYS A 7 19.34 -4.96 -22.02
N THR A 8 20.53 -5.41 -22.44
CA THR A 8 21.26 -4.85 -23.59
C THR A 8 20.54 -5.05 -24.93
N LYS A 9 19.49 -5.89 -24.96
CA LYS A 9 18.67 -6.16 -26.14
C LYS A 9 17.40 -5.30 -26.21
N ALA A 10 16.97 -4.70 -25.11
CA ALA A 10 15.76 -3.88 -25.08
C ALA A 10 16.10 -2.44 -25.49
N THR A 11 15.32 -1.89 -26.40
CA THR A 11 15.45 -0.48 -26.79
C THR A 11 14.95 0.42 -25.67
N GLU A 12 15.48 1.65 -25.58
CA GLU A 12 15.04 2.63 -24.56
C GLU A 12 13.54 2.94 -24.67
N ALA A 13 12.98 2.93 -25.89
CA ALA A 13 11.54 3.08 -26.10
C ALA A 13 10.73 1.94 -25.46
N GLU A 14 11.19 0.69 -25.54
CA GLU A 14 10.54 -0.46 -24.93
C GLU A 14 10.64 -0.43 -23.40
N LYS A 15 11.79 -0.02 -22.85
CA LYS A 15 11.96 0.17 -21.40
C LYS A 15 10.98 1.22 -20.86
N VAL A 16 10.90 2.38 -21.52
CA VAL A 16 9.97 3.46 -21.16
C VAL A 16 8.50 3.02 -21.28
N ALA A 17 8.14 2.32 -22.37
CA ALA A 17 6.77 1.84 -22.56
C ALA A 17 6.35 0.85 -21.45
N ARG A 18 7.26 -0.04 -21.04
CA ARG A 18 7.00 -1.02 -19.99
C ARG A 18 6.94 -0.38 -18.60
N GLN A 19 7.77 0.63 -18.34
CA GLN A 19 7.67 1.45 -17.13
C GLN A 19 6.29 2.12 -17.04
N LYS A 20 5.85 2.78 -18.12
CA LYS A 20 4.51 3.39 -18.20
C LYS A 20 3.39 2.37 -17.98
N LEU A 21 3.51 1.17 -18.54
CA LEU A 21 2.53 0.10 -18.33
C LEU A 21 2.47 -0.35 -16.87
N ARG A 22 3.63 -0.49 -16.20
CA ARG A 22 3.68 -0.83 -14.77
C ARG A 22 3.07 0.29 -13.91
N GLU A 23 3.41 1.55 -14.17
CA GLU A 23 2.82 2.70 -13.49
C GLU A 23 1.30 2.75 -13.67
N ALA A 24 0.81 2.54 -14.89
CA ALA A 24 -0.63 2.47 -15.18
C ALA A 24 -1.31 1.30 -14.46
N SER A 25 -0.63 0.15 -14.37
CA SER A 25 -1.13 -1.02 -13.65
C SER A 25 -1.22 -0.77 -12.15
N MET A 26 -0.23 -0.11 -11.55
CA MET A 26 -0.27 0.31 -10.14
C MET A 26 -1.38 1.32 -9.88
N LYS A 27 -1.54 2.33 -10.74
CA LYS A 27 -2.67 3.28 -10.67
C LYS A 27 -4.02 2.58 -10.74
N ARG A 28 -4.13 1.50 -11.53
CA ARG A 28 -5.36 0.69 -11.59
C ARG A 28 -5.58 -0.09 -10.29
N LEU A 29 -4.55 -0.70 -9.72
CA LEU A 29 -4.64 -1.42 -8.44
C LEU A 29 -4.97 -0.49 -7.27
N GLN A 30 -4.43 0.72 -7.26
CA GLN A 30 -4.69 1.74 -6.24
C GLN A 30 -6.19 2.09 -6.15
N LYS A 31 -6.95 2.01 -7.25
CA LYS A 31 -8.41 2.20 -7.27
C LYS A 31 -9.20 1.11 -6.55
N PHE A 32 -8.61 -0.07 -6.34
CA PHE A 32 -9.24 -1.19 -5.65
C PHE A 32 -8.77 -1.33 -4.20
N LEU A 33 -7.75 -0.58 -3.79
CA LEU A 33 -7.37 -0.50 -2.40
C LEU A 33 -8.39 0.37 -1.65
N PRO A 34 -8.77 0.01 -0.41
CA PRO A 34 -9.69 0.82 0.39
C PRO A 34 -9.16 2.26 0.48
N THR A 35 -9.99 3.23 0.07
CA THR A 35 -9.69 4.69 0.08
C THR A 35 -9.52 5.27 1.49
N THR A 36 -9.42 4.43 2.53
CA THR A 36 -9.19 4.88 3.89
C THR A 36 -7.73 5.26 4.05
N SER A 37 -7.32 6.38 3.45
CA SER A 37 -6.09 7.06 3.86
C SER A 37 -6.29 7.39 5.33
N ARG A 38 -5.65 6.59 6.18
CA ARG A 38 -5.69 6.78 7.63
C ARG A 38 -4.60 7.78 7.93
N PRO A 39 -4.93 8.93 8.55
CA PRO A 39 -3.91 9.93 8.82
C PRO A 39 -2.93 9.41 9.88
N VAL A 40 -1.73 9.98 9.86
CA VAL A 40 -0.85 10.03 11.03
C VAL A 40 -0.91 11.43 11.62
N THR A 41 -0.75 11.53 12.93
CA THR A 41 -0.48 12.80 13.60
C THR A 41 1.00 12.83 14.02
N ILE A 42 1.72 13.82 13.51
CA ILE A 42 3.13 14.08 13.83
C ILE A 42 3.18 15.13 14.95
N ASN A 43 3.91 14.81 16.03
CA ASN A 43 4.07 15.63 17.24
C ASN A 43 2.75 16.14 17.85
N GLY A 44 1.62 15.50 17.54
CA GLY A 44 0.29 15.97 17.96
C GLY A 44 -0.22 17.22 17.23
N VAL A 45 0.52 17.77 16.26
CA VAL A 45 0.24 19.08 15.64
C VAL A 45 -0.08 19.03 14.15
N LEU A 46 0.44 18.04 13.42
CA LEU A 46 0.29 17.95 11.98
C LEU A 46 -0.30 16.59 11.58
N GLU A 47 -1.49 16.61 10.98
CA GLU A 47 -2.09 15.42 10.39
C GLU A 47 -1.73 15.29 8.91
N LEU A 48 -1.25 14.12 8.51
CA LEU A 48 -0.87 13.82 7.13
C LEU A 48 -1.45 12.48 6.68
N PRO A 49 -1.82 12.31 5.40
CA PRO A 49 -2.04 10.99 4.84
C PRO A 49 -0.76 10.16 4.97
N CYS A 50 -0.89 8.87 5.30
CA CYS A 50 0.25 7.98 5.42
C CYS A 50 0.12 6.70 4.58
N CYS A 51 1.28 6.15 4.22
CA CYS A 51 1.43 4.87 3.57
C CYS A 51 2.28 3.96 4.46
N PRO A 52 1.69 2.94 5.09
CA PRO A 52 2.41 1.83 5.68
C PRO A 52 3.12 1.03 4.58
N ASP A 53 4.44 1.17 4.46
CA ASP A 53 5.22 0.59 3.37
C ASP A 53 6.30 -0.37 3.90
N THR A 54 6.00 -1.68 3.84
CA THR A 54 6.97 -2.72 4.19
C THR A 54 8.17 -2.78 3.22
N GLY A 55 8.04 -2.21 2.02
CA GLY A 55 9.12 -2.08 1.04
C GLY A 55 10.15 -1.01 1.43
N SER A 56 9.80 -0.11 2.34
CA SER A 56 10.69 0.94 2.83
C SER A 56 11.34 0.52 4.15
N ASP A 57 12.67 0.61 4.22
CA ASP A 57 13.43 0.24 5.41
C ASP A 57 13.26 1.26 6.54
N LEU A 58 13.12 2.52 6.17
CA LEU A 58 13.11 3.68 7.07
C LEU A 58 11.87 4.53 6.83
N THR A 59 11.43 5.22 7.87
CA THR A 59 10.33 6.17 7.81
C THR A 59 10.79 7.50 7.20
N VAL A 60 9.99 8.03 6.27
CA VAL A 60 10.38 9.16 5.40
C VAL A 60 9.31 10.24 5.36
N LEU A 61 9.75 11.48 5.57
CA LEU A 61 9.00 12.72 5.43
C LEU A 61 9.54 13.52 4.24
N ASN A 62 8.66 14.04 3.38
CA ASN A 62 9.10 14.91 2.29
C ASN A 62 9.37 16.35 2.78
N ARG A 63 10.04 17.15 1.94
CA ARG A 63 10.38 18.54 2.28
C ARG A 63 9.14 19.44 2.48
N SER A 64 8.08 19.26 1.70
CA SER A 64 6.83 20.04 1.82
C SER A 64 6.17 19.84 3.20
N HIS A 65 6.03 18.59 3.63
CA HIS A 65 5.49 18.20 4.93
C HIS A 65 6.41 18.66 6.07
N TRP A 66 7.73 18.62 5.87
CA TRP A 66 8.68 19.21 6.84
C TRP A 66 8.43 20.71 7.04
N THR A 67 8.23 21.47 5.96
CA THR A 67 7.91 22.90 6.07
C THR A 67 6.58 23.14 6.77
N GLN A 68 5.56 22.33 6.50
CA GLN A 68 4.28 22.39 7.20
C GLN A 68 4.43 22.09 8.70
N LEU A 69 5.23 21.08 9.04
CA LEU A 69 5.51 20.71 10.42
C LEU A 69 6.23 21.83 11.17
N LEU A 70 7.25 22.42 10.57
CA LEU A 70 7.99 23.53 11.17
C LEU A 70 7.11 24.78 11.38
N ALA A 71 6.13 25.01 10.49
CA ALA A 71 5.17 26.08 10.65
C ALA A 71 4.18 25.83 11.81
N ALA A 72 3.79 24.57 12.03
CA ALA A 72 2.87 24.17 13.10
C ALA A 72 3.57 24.04 14.47
N ASP A 73 4.80 23.53 14.48
CA ASP A 73 5.64 23.35 15.66
C ASP A 73 7.07 23.83 15.35
N PRO A 74 7.41 25.09 15.69
CA PRO A 74 8.75 25.63 15.48
C PRO A 74 9.84 25.00 16.35
N THR A 75 9.50 24.12 17.29
CA THR A 75 10.47 23.49 18.20
C THR A 75 11.16 22.28 17.58
N VAL A 76 10.61 21.74 16.48
CA VAL A 76 11.22 20.63 15.75
C VAL A 76 12.59 21.02 15.20
N THR A 77 13.53 20.08 15.28
CA THR A 77 14.90 20.30 14.81
C THR A 77 15.22 19.37 13.66
N GLN A 78 15.98 19.89 12.69
CA GLN A 78 16.56 19.13 11.60
C GLN A 78 18.01 18.80 11.96
N ILE A 79 18.33 17.51 11.98
CA ILE A 79 19.66 17.00 12.29
C ILE A 79 20.31 16.57 10.97
N SER A 80 21.46 17.15 10.65
CA SER A 80 22.26 16.72 9.49
C SER A 80 22.81 15.32 9.73
N LEU A 81 22.75 14.48 8.71
CA LEU A 81 23.37 13.15 8.75
C LEU A 81 24.84 13.26 8.38
N ASP A 82 25.73 12.63 9.14
CA ASP A 82 27.17 12.57 8.83
C ASP A 82 27.40 11.84 7.49
N THR A 83 26.58 10.82 7.22
CA THR A 83 26.57 10.09 5.96
C THR A 83 25.17 10.17 5.36
N PRO A 84 25.00 10.80 4.18
CA PRO A 84 23.72 10.84 3.48
C PRO A 84 23.20 9.43 3.19
N VAL A 85 21.91 9.21 3.36
CA VAL A 85 21.26 7.92 3.10
C VAL A 85 20.73 7.92 1.66
N GLN A 86 21.19 6.96 0.86
CA GLN A 86 20.65 6.71 -0.48
C GLN A 86 19.40 5.83 -0.37
N ILE A 87 18.28 6.37 -0.83
CA ILE A 87 16.98 5.71 -0.86
C ILE A 87 16.71 5.33 -2.31
N LEU A 88 16.67 4.03 -2.59
CA LEU A 88 16.31 3.53 -3.91
C LEU A 88 14.80 3.49 -4.04
N THR A 89 14.25 4.39 -4.84
CA THR A 89 12.81 4.43 -5.07
C THR A 89 12.42 3.59 -6.28
N TYR A 90 11.11 3.36 -6.46
CA TYR A 90 10.59 2.65 -7.61
C TYR A 90 11.11 3.23 -8.95
N GLY A 91 11.43 2.33 -9.88
CA GLY A 91 11.99 2.69 -11.19
C GLY A 91 13.46 3.06 -11.15
N ALA A 92 14.21 2.59 -10.14
CA ALA A 92 15.64 2.84 -9.98
C ALA A 92 16.00 4.33 -9.92
N ASN A 93 15.10 5.16 -9.37
CA ASN A 93 15.33 6.58 -9.18
C ASN A 93 15.92 6.80 -7.78
N PRO A 94 17.22 7.06 -7.64
CA PRO A 94 17.83 7.31 -6.35
C PRO A 94 17.36 8.66 -5.80
N VAL A 95 17.02 8.66 -4.51
CA VAL A 95 16.74 9.87 -3.72
C VAL A 95 17.72 9.88 -2.57
N VAL A 96 18.21 11.06 -2.19
CA VAL A 96 19.18 11.19 -1.11
C VAL A 96 18.52 11.94 0.05
N ALA A 97 18.58 11.36 1.24
CA ALA A 97 18.28 12.05 2.48
C ALA A 97 19.59 12.49 3.13
N SER A 98 19.77 13.80 3.32
CA SER A 98 20.94 14.38 4.01
C SER A 98 20.65 14.75 5.46
N SER A 99 19.39 14.64 5.90
CA SER A 99 18.96 15.05 7.23
C SER A 99 17.81 14.19 7.75
N LYS A 100 17.66 14.20 9.07
CA LYS A 100 16.54 13.57 9.78
C LYS A 100 15.95 14.50 10.83
N SER A 101 14.79 14.15 11.36
CA SER A 101 14.23 14.77 12.57
C SER A 101 13.74 13.68 13.51
N MET A 102 13.78 13.95 14.82
CA MET A 102 13.20 13.08 15.84
C MET A 102 11.75 13.47 16.02
N LEU A 103 10.83 12.59 15.66
CA LEU A 103 9.41 12.89 15.58
C LEU A 103 8.59 11.87 16.35
N HIS A 104 7.59 12.34 17.07
CA HIS A 104 6.59 11.51 17.72
C HIS A 104 5.46 11.22 16.74
N ILE A 105 5.21 9.93 16.46
CA ILE A 105 4.28 9.50 15.41
C ILE A 105 3.09 8.75 16.00
N LEU A 106 1.88 9.27 15.78
CA LEU A 106 0.61 8.64 16.12
C LEU A 106 -0.08 8.13 14.86
N ILE A 107 -0.30 6.81 14.76
CA ILE A 107 -0.99 6.17 13.64
C ILE A 107 -2.46 5.96 14.00
N HIS A 108 -3.38 6.50 13.22
CA HIS A 108 -4.82 6.28 13.44
C HIS A 108 -5.28 4.96 12.82
N THR A 109 -5.70 3.99 13.64
CA THR A 109 -6.24 2.71 13.15
C THR A 109 -7.72 2.57 13.51
N ALA A 110 -8.41 1.57 12.95
CA ALA A 110 -9.83 1.32 13.24
C ALA A 110 -10.04 0.83 14.67
N ALA A 111 -9.03 0.16 15.24
CA ALA A 111 -9.04 -0.30 16.62
C ALA A 111 -8.64 0.80 17.61
N GLY A 112 -8.31 2.01 17.12
CA GLY A 112 -7.81 3.12 17.91
C GLY A 112 -6.42 3.59 17.47
N PRO A 113 -5.93 4.69 18.04
CA PRO A 113 -4.60 5.21 17.71
C PRO A 113 -3.49 4.33 18.30
N VAL A 114 -2.38 4.23 17.58
CA VAL A 114 -1.19 3.45 17.96
C VAL A 114 0.05 4.33 17.83
N GLN A 115 0.93 4.31 18.84
CA GLN A 115 2.18 5.07 18.85
C GLN A 115 3.26 4.30 19.60
N GLN A 116 4.52 4.66 19.36
CA GLN A 116 5.64 4.27 20.22
C GLN A 116 5.78 5.28 21.38
N SER A 117 6.48 4.87 22.45
CA SER A 117 6.75 5.76 23.58
C SER A 117 7.90 6.75 23.33
N GLU A 118 8.77 6.46 22.38
CA GLU A 118 9.96 7.26 22.07
C GLU A 118 9.82 7.94 20.70
N ASP A 119 10.53 9.06 20.53
CA ASP A 119 10.62 9.75 19.25
C ASP A 119 11.38 8.90 18.22
N LEU A 120 10.84 8.83 17.01
CA LEU A 120 11.41 8.07 15.91
C LEU A 120 12.26 8.97 15.00
N PRO A 121 13.47 8.54 14.59
CA PRO A 121 14.24 9.24 13.56
C PRO A 121 13.58 9.10 12.19
N CYS A 122 12.98 10.17 11.68
CA CYS A 122 12.39 10.23 10.35
C CYS A 122 13.33 10.94 9.37
N LEU A 123 13.61 10.32 8.22
CA LEU A 123 14.41 10.93 7.16
C LEU A 123 13.64 12.05 6.46
N ILE A 124 14.32 13.14 6.10
CA ILE A 124 13.74 14.23 5.31
C ILE A 124 14.32 14.17 3.89
N VAL A 125 13.43 14.08 2.90
CA VAL A 125 13.80 13.94 1.48
C VAL A 125 13.28 15.10 0.61
N ASP A 126 14.11 15.52 -0.34
CA ASP A 126 13.80 16.56 -1.33
C ASP A 126 13.03 16.03 -2.54
N LYS A 127 12.11 15.09 -2.30
CA LYS A 127 11.20 14.58 -3.32
C LYS A 127 9.79 14.68 -2.79
N ASP A 128 8.92 15.25 -3.61
CA ASP A 128 7.51 15.40 -3.27
C ASP A 128 6.79 14.06 -3.44
N TYR A 129 6.30 13.58 -2.31
CA TYR A 129 5.39 12.44 -2.21
C TYR A 129 4.07 12.95 -1.68
N ASP A 130 2.95 12.37 -2.09
CA ASP A 130 1.64 12.82 -1.58
C ASP A 130 1.37 12.34 -0.15
N GLU A 131 2.16 11.39 0.36
CA GLU A 131 1.93 10.68 1.63
C GLU A 131 3.21 10.61 2.48
N PHE A 132 3.04 10.52 3.80
CA PHE A 132 4.09 10.16 4.74
C PHE A 132 4.36 8.65 4.68
N ILE A 133 5.61 8.25 4.45
CA ILE A 133 5.96 6.84 4.29
C ILE A 133 6.40 6.27 5.64
N ILE A 134 5.67 5.27 6.14
CA ILE A 134 5.99 4.56 7.37
C ILE A 134 6.77 3.31 7.00
N GLY A 135 8.05 3.28 7.36
CA GLY A 135 8.96 2.18 7.04
C GLY A 135 8.94 1.05 8.07
N ARG A 136 9.76 0.03 7.80
CA ARG A 136 9.88 -1.16 8.68
C ARG A 136 10.46 -0.85 10.06
N ASP A 137 11.22 0.23 10.21
CA ASP A 137 11.68 0.75 11.50
C ASP A 137 10.52 1.01 12.48
N LEU A 138 9.44 1.65 12.01
CA LEU A 138 8.25 1.90 12.80
C LEU A 138 7.29 0.70 12.78
N LEU A 139 7.01 0.13 11.61
CA LEU A 139 6.07 -1.00 11.48
C LEU A 139 6.52 -2.23 12.28
N GLY A 140 7.81 -2.58 12.21
CA GLY A 140 8.36 -3.74 12.91
C GLY A 140 8.27 -3.60 14.43
N THR A 141 8.54 -2.41 14.95
CA THR A 141 8.48 -2.12 16.39
C THR A 141 7.04 -2.15 16.92
N LEU A 142 6.06 -1.74 16.10
CA LEU A 142 4.64 -1.88 16.43
C LEU A 142 4.09 -3.29 16.12
N GLU A 143 4.95 -4.19 15.65
CA GLU A 143 4.62 -5.54 15.19
C GLU A 143 3.46 -5.55 14.17
N ILE A 144 3.39 -4.50 13.35
CA ILE A 144 2.44 -4.35 12.24
C ILE A 144 3.04 -5.03 11.02
N GLY A 145 2.47 -6.18 10.65
CA GLY A 145 2.87 -6.91 9.47
C GLY A 145 1.97 -8.10 9.20
N VAL A 146 2.19 -8.74 8.06
CA VAL A 146 1.40 -9.89 7.61
C VAL A 146 1.65 -11.16 8.42
N GLY A 147 2.76 -11.24 9.17
CA GLY A 147 3.14 -12.44 9.94
C GLY A 147 2.10 -12.80 11.00
N LYS A 148 1.75 -11.86 11.87
CA LYS A 148 0.70 -12.05 12.89
C LYS A 148 -0.67 -12.35 12.28
N GLN A 149 -1.00 -11.70 11.16
CA GLN A 149 -2.25 -11.97 10.44
C GLN A 149 -2.27 -13.39 9.86
N LEU A 150 -1.12 -13.89 9.40
CA LEU A 150 -0.99 -15.25 8.88
C LEU A 150 -1.06 -16.30 9.99
N GLU A 151 -0.49 -16.04 11.17
CA GLU A 151 -0.66 -16.89 12.37
C GLU A 151 -2.14 -17.05 12.74
N GLN A 152 -2.91 -15.96 12.66
CA GLN A 152 -4.36 -16.00 12.91
C GLN A 152 -5.12 -16.83 11.87
N LEU A 153 -4.66 -16.87 10.61
CA LEU A 153 -5.27 -17.70 9.56
C LEU A 153 -5.04 -19.21 9.80
N ALA A 154 -3.91 -19.60 10.41
CA ALA A 154 -3.59 -21.01 10.68
C ALA A 154 -4.39 -21.60 11.84
N ALA A 155 -4.81 -20.76 12.80
CA ALA A 155 -5.51 -21.19 14.02
C ALA A 155 -6.99 -21.59 13.81
N HIS A 156 -7.53 -21.48 12.60
CA HIS A 156 -8.93 -21.80 12.30
C HIS A 156 -9.24 -23.28 12.02
N ARG A 157 -8.31 -24.22 12.22
CA ARG A 157 -8.58 -25.65 11.99
C ARG A 157 -9.24 -26.40 13.14
N ASP A 158 -9.17 -25.89 14.37
CA ASP A 158 -9.63 -26.64 15.56
C ASP A 158 -10.89 -26.04 16.24
N ALA A 159 -11.55 -25.07 15.60
CA ALA A 159 -12.78 -24.46 16.12
C ALA A 159 -14.08 -25.12 15.59
N GLU A 160 -14.01 -26.38 15.13
CA GLU A 160 -15.21 -27.19 14.82
C GLU A 160 -15.56 -28.16 15.95
N THR A 161 -15.59 -27.72 17.22
CA THR A 161 -16.34 -28.44 18.26
C THR A 161 -16.73 -27.52 19.43
N SER A 162 -17.61 -26.56 19.15
CA SER A 162 -18.41 -25.85 20.16
C SER A 162 -19.49 -25.09 19.39
N GLY A 163 -20.64 -25.68 19.08
CA GLY A 163 -21.62 -26.02 20.10
C GLY A 163 -22.51 -24.82 20.42
N ASP A 164 -23.20 -24.27 19.40
CA ASP A 164 -24.60 -23.83 19.53
C ASP A 164 -25.25 -23.75 18.14
N PRO A 165 -26.30 -24.54 17.84
CA PRO A 165 -27.07 -24.43 16.61
C PRO A 165 -28.07 -23.29 16.78
N SER A 166 -27.69 -22.08 16.37
CA SER A 166 -28.68 -21.01 16.21
C SER A 166 -29.67 -21.46 15.15
N ASP A 167 -30.87 -21.82 15.62
CA ASP A 167 -32.05 -22.13 14.84
C ASP A 167 -32.42 -20.90 14.00
N LEU A 168 -31.86 -20.82 12.79
CA LEU A 168 -32.21 -19.82 11.79
C LEU A 168 -33.34 -20.42 10.97
N GLU A 169 -34.57 -20.12 11.37
CA GLU A 169 -35.73 -20.27 10.52
C GLU A 169 -35.41 -19.65 9.16
N ALA A 170 -35.42 -20.48 8.13
CA ALA A 170 -35.14 -20.10 6.75
C ALA A 170 -36.30 -19.25 6.21
N GLU A 171 -36.27 -17.96 6.48
CA GLU A 171 -37.00 -16.98 5.68
C GLU A 171 -36.23 -16.80 4.37
N GLU A 172 -36.67 -17.51 3.32
CA GLU A 172 -36.16 -17.33 1.96
C GLU A 172 -36.42 -15.87 1.49
N PRO A 173 -35.38 -15.10 1.14
CA PRO A 173 -35.61 -13.82 0.46
C PRO A 173 -36.11 -14.08 -0.97
N PRO A 174 -37.05 -13.27 -1.49
CA PRO A 174 -37.59 -13.48 -2.83
C PRO A 174 -36.47 -13.40 -3.88
N VAL A 175 -36.33 -14.47 -4.66
CA VAL A 175 -35.47 -14.55 -5.84
C VAL A 175 -35.85 -13.41 -6.79
N ASN A 176 -35.05 -12.35 -6.80
CA ASN A 176 -35.09 -11.35 -7.85
C ASN A 176 -34.45 -11.98 -9.09
N GLN A 177 -35.29 -12.28 -10.08
CA GLN A 177 -34.90 -12.86 -11.37
C GLN A 177 -34.07 -11.86 -12.19
N GLY A 178 -32.81 -11.69 -11.82
CA GLY A 178 -31.77 -11.15 -12.68
C GLY A 178 -31.28 -12.25 -13.60
N HIS A 179 -31.69 -12.18 -14.86
CA HIS A 179 -31.34 -13.04 -15.99
C HIS A 179 -29.95 -13.71 -15.88
N THR A 180 -29.90 -14.95 -15.42
CA THR A 180 -28.71 -15.79 -15.49
C THR A 180 -28.62 -16.33 -16.91
N THR A 181 -27.88 -15.65 -17.79
CA THR A 181 -27.54 -16.18 -19.11
C THR A 181 -26.90 -17.56 -18.91
N THR A 182 -27.57 -18.58 -19.42
CA THR A 182 -27.17 -19.96 -19.16
C THR A 182 -25.94 -20.31 -20.00
N ASP A 183 -25.09 -21.21 -19.51
CA ASP A 183 -23.87 -21.66 -20.19
C ASP A 183 -24.11 -22.16 -21.63
N LYS A 184 -25.35 -22.60 -21.92
CA LYS A 184 -25.82 -22.96 -23.27
C LYS A 184 -25.91 -21.76 -24.21
N GLU A 185 -26.36 -20.61 -23.74
CA GLU A 185 -26.49 -19.39 -24.55
C GLU A 185 -25.10 -18.83 -24.89
N ILE A 186 -24.16 -18.92 -23.95
CA ILE A 186 -22.76 -18.53 -24.17
C ILE A 186 -22.13 -19.44 -25.23
N ARG A 187 -22.35 -20.76 -25.15
CA ARG A 187 -21.85 -21.71 -26.17
C ARG A 187 -22.35 -21.41 -27.57
N VAL A 188 -23.65 -21.12 -27.72
CA VAL A 188 -24.26 -20.80 -29.02
C VAL A 188 -23.66 -19.53 -29.63
N VAL A 189 -23.42 -18.50 -28.82
CA VAL A 189 -22.81 -17.26 -29.29
C VAL A 189 -21.35 -17.47 -29.71
N VAL A 190 -20.61 -18.28 -28.97
CA VAL A 190 -19.20 -18.61 -29.29
C VAL A 190 -19.10 -19.42 -30.58
N GLU A 191 -19.96 -20.43 -30.76
CA GLU A 191 -19.97 -21.25 -31.98
C GLU A 191 -20.33 -20.42 -33.22
N ALA A 192 -21.28 -19.49 -33.11
CA ALA A 192 -21.64 -18.58 -34.21
C ALA A 192 -20.50 -17.62 -34.60
N LEU A 193 -19.68 -17.18 -33.65
CA LEU A 193 -18.51 -16.34 -33.91
C LEU A 193 -17.39 -17.11 -34.61
N ILE A 194 -17.20 -18.38 -34.23
CA ILE A 194 -16.22 -19.27 -34.87
C ILE A 194 -16.62 -19.56 -36.32
N GLN A 195 -17.90 -19.84 -36.56
CA GLN A 195 -18.43 -20.10 -37.91
C GLN A 195 -18.22 -18.89 -38.83
N ARG A 196 -18.49 -17.68 -38.34
CA ARG A 196 -18.26 -16.43 -39.10
C ARG A 196 -16.79 -16.17 -39.43
N TYR A 197 -15.86 -16.68 -38.62
CA TYR A 197 -14.43 -16.55 -38.89
C TYR A 197 -13.95 -17.53 -39.96
N LEU A 198 -14.60 -18.69 -40.08
CA LEU A 198 -14.24 -19.71 -41.08
C LEU A 198 -14.83 -19.43 -42.48
N GLU A 199 -15.84 -18.56 -42.56
CA GLU A 199 -16.48 -18.15 -43.82
C GLU A 199 -15.83 -16.91 -44.46
N ASN A 200 -14.75 -16.37 -43.87
CA ASN A 200 -13.96 -15.23 -44.37
C ASN A 200 -12.53 -15.63 -44.75
#